data_AF-A0A8X6Y0K7-F1
#
_entry.id   AF-A0A8X6Y0K7-F1
#
_cell.length_a   1.000
_cell.length_b   1.000
_cell.length_c   1.000
_cell.angle_alpha   90.00
_cell.angle_beta   90.00
_cell.angle_gamma   90.00
#
_symmetry.space_group_name_H-M   'P 1'
#
loop_
_entity.id
_entity.type
_entity.pdbx_description
1 polymer ?
#
loop_
_entity_poly.entity_id
_entity_poly.type
_entity_poly.pdbx_seq_one_letter_code
_entity_poly.pdbx_strand_id
1 'polypeptide(L)'
;MGKALEIFCDVSREKIWPYVPEELRFEVFRSLHNLSRPGIRATKRLIQDRFVWPSMLKEIAKWTRCCIPCQRCKAEAYREPHTTFCSNR
;
A
#
# COMPACT_ATOMS: atom_id res chain seq x y z
N MET A 1 3.44 -9.24 -26.64
CA MET A 1 3.42 -7.85 -27.14
C MET A 1 2.99 -6.94 -26.00
N GLY A 2 3.91 -6.18 -25.42
CA GLY A 2 3.58 -5.17 -24.41
C GLY A 2 3.03 -3.92 -25.09
N LYS A 3 1.89 -3.41 -24.61
CA LYS A 3 1.32 -2.15 -25.10
C LYS A 3 2.16 -1.01 -24.51
N ALA A 4 2.78 -0.19 -25.35
CA ALA A 4 3.42 1.04 -24.90
C ALA A 4 2.31 2.01 -24.47
N LEU A 5 2.28 2.36 -23.18
CA LEU A 5 1.43 3.42 -22.67
C LEU A 5 2.24 4.71 -22.66
N GLU A 6 1.82 5.70 -23.44
CA GLU A 6 2.34 7.05 -23.33
C GLU A 6 1.71 7.72 -22.11
N ILE A 7 2.53 8.05 -21.11
CA ILE A 7 2.10 8.72 -19.89
C ILE A 7 2.60 10.15 -19.95
N PHE A 8 1.68 11.11 -20.04
CA PHE A 8 1.99 12.54 -19.92
C PHE A 8 2.10 12.90 -18.44
N CYS A 9 3.22 13.53 -18.04
CA CYS A 9 3.47 13.94 -16.67
C CYS A 9 3.83 15.43 -16.60
N ASP A 10 3.18 16.13 -15.68
CA ASP A 10 3.51 17.51 -15.32
C ASP A 10 4.78 17.53 -14.43
N VAL A 11 5.88 18.02 -15.00
CA VAL A 11 7.22 18.11 -14.37
C VAL A 11 7.45 19.43 -13.64
N SER A 12 6.46 20.33 -13.58
CA SER A 12 6.60 21.65 -12.92
C SER A 12 6.73 21.55 -11.40
N ARG A 13 6.41 20.37 -10.83
CA ARG A 13 6.58 20.04 -9.42
C ARG A 13 7.85 19.20 -9.24
N GLU A 14 8.57 19.39 -8.13
CA GLU A 14 9.79 18.63 -7.80
C GLU A 14 9.60 17.09 -7.80
N LYS A 15 8.35 16.63 -7.67
CA LYS A 15 8.02 15.21 -7.67
C LYS A 15 6.75 14.93 -8.49
N ILE A 16 6.86 13.97 -9.39
CA ILE A 16 5.77 13.50 -10.23
C ILE A 16 5.21 12.23 -9.60
N TRP A 17 3.91 12.24 -9.31
CA TRP A 17 3.19 11.04 -8.89
C TRP A 17 2.35 10.51 -10.06
N PRO A 18 2.64 9.32 -10.60
CA PRO A 18 1.77 8.69 -11.58
C PRO A 18 0.37 8.46 -11.02
N TYR A 19 -0.64 8.83 -11.82
CA TYR A 19 -2.03 8.52 -11.52
C TYR A 19 -2.30 7.03 -11.71
N VAL A 20 -3.06 6.42 -10.80
CA VAL A 20 -3.41 5.00 -10.87
C VAL A 20 -4.89 4.81 -11.23
N PRO A 21 -5.19 4.24 -12.42
CA PRO A 21 -6.53 3.79 -12.80
C PRO A 21 -7.13 2.84 -11.77
N GLU A 22 -8.45 2.85 -11.64
CA GLU A 22 -9.16 2.14 -10.57
C GLU A 22 -8.84 0.64 -10.54
N GLU A 23 -8.71 0.05 -11.73
CA GLU A 23 -8.44 -1.37 -11.95
C GLU A 23 -7.07 -1.80 -11.43
N LEU A 24 -6.12 -0.85 -11.32
CA LEU A 24 -4.74 -1.10 -10.91
C LEU A 24 -4.48 -0.74 -9.44
N ARG A 25 -5.37 0.00 -8.78
CA ARG A 25 -5.12 0.52 -7.40
C ARG A 25 -4.89 -0.59 -6.39
N PHE A 26 -5.68 -1.67 -6.46
CA PHE A 26 -5.54 -2.79 -5.53
C PHE A 26 -4.26 -3.58 -5.78
N GLU A 27 -3.82 -3.71 -7.03
CA GLU A 27 -2.56 -4.38 -7.36
C GLU A 27 -1.38 -3.57 -6.84
N VAL A 28 -1.36 -2.25 -7.07
CA VAL A 28 -0.36 -1.34 -6.49
C VAL A 28 -0.30 -1.46 -4.97
N PHE A 29 -1.47 -1.49 -4.31
CA PHE A 29 -1.55 -1.72 -2.86
C PHE A 29 -0.92 -3.06 -2.47
N ARG A 30 -1.29 -4.16 -3.13
CA ARG A 30 -0.79 -5.51 -2.82
C ARG A 30 0.72 -5.58 -2.99
N SER A 31 1.27 -5.10 -4.11
CA SER A 31 2.69 -5.18 -4.39
C SER A 31 3.53 -4.45 -3.34
N LEU A 32 3.06 -3.29 -2.86
CA LEU A 32 3.79 -2.48 -1.86
C LEU A 32 3.53 -2.94 -0.42
N HIS A 33 2.30 -3.30 -0.08
CA HIS A 33 1.95 -3.77 1.25
C HIS A 33 2.61 -5.10 1.59
N ASN A 34 2.74 -6.03 0.62
CA ASN A 34 3.29 -7.35 0.89
C ASN A 34 4.82 -7.37 1.12
N LEU A 35 5.55 -6.30 0.79
CA LEU A 35 7.01 -6.23 1.00
C LEU A 35 7.41 -6.43 2.46
N SER A 36 6.63 -5.82 3.38
CA SER A 36 6.97 -5.81 4.80
C SER A 36 5.74 -5.86 5.69
N ARG A 37 4.55 -6.12 5.13
CA ARG A 37 3.26 -6.00 5.81
C ARG A 37 3.16 -4.77 6.72
N PRO A 38 3.44 -3.56 6.20
CA PRO A 38 3.45 -2.38 7.04
C PRO A 38 2.05 -2.12 7.61
N GLY A 39 2.00 -1.56 8.81
CA GLY A 39 0.75 -1.03 9.36
C GLY A 39 0.17 0.09 8.49
N ILE A 40 -1.05 0.54 8.80
CA ILE A 40 -1.80 1.52 8.00
C ILE A 40 -1.00 2.79 7.71
N ARG A 41 -0.31 3.34 8.72
CA ARG A 41 0.46 4.60 8.57
C ARG A 41 1.62 4.42 7.59
N ALA A 42 2.37 3.33 7.74
CA ALA A 42 3.51 3.03 6.88
C ALA A 42 3.07 2.70 5.45
N THR A 43 1.98 1.94 5.27
CA THR A 43 1.43 1.64 3.94
C THR A 43 0.94 2.90 3.22
N LYS A 44 0.24 3.80 3.92
CA LYS A 44 -0.17 5.10 3.37
C LYS A 44 1.03 5.90 2.87
N ARG A 45 2.06 6.03 3.70
CA ARG A 45 3.29 6.77 3.36
C ARG A 45 3.98 6.16 2.15
N LEU A 46 4.15 4.84 2.14
CA LEU A 46 4.82 4.13 1.04
C LEU A 46 4.14 4.34 -0.32
N ILE A 47 2.81 4.33 -0.33
CA ILE A 47 2.03 4.46 -1.57
C ILE A 47 1.91 5.94 -1.99
N GLN A 48 1.58 6.85 -1.06
CA GLN A 48 1.43 8.28 -1.38
C GLN A 48 2.75 8.93 -1.82
N ASP A 49 3.89 8.36 -1.41
CA ASP A 49 5.20 8.84 -1.83
C ASP A 49 5.50 8.47 -3.31
N ARG A 50 4.70 7.60 -3.94
CA ARG A 50 4.94 7.05 -5.29
C ARG A 50 3.77 7.16 -6.27
N PHE A 51 2.53 7.29 -5.79
CA PHE A 51 1.32 7.27 -6.61
C PHE A 51 0.28 8.27 -6.13
N VAL A 52 -0.68 8.59 -7.01
CA VAL A 52 -1.82 9.45 -6.67
C VAL A 52 -3.13 8.94 -7.27
N TRP A 53 -4.22 9.00 -6.49
CA TRP A 53 -5.59 8.87 -6.97
C TRP A 53 -6.60 9.42 -5.93
N PRO A 54 -7.83 9.79 -6.32
CA PRO A 54 -8.88 10.24 -5.40
C PRO A 54 -9.15 9.23 -4.30
N SER A 55 -9.34 9.69 -3.06
CA SER A 55 -9.66 8.84 -1.90
C SER A 55 -8.64 7.74 -1.56
N MET A 56 -7.43 7.79 -2.13
CA MET A 56 -6.33 6.85 -1.90
C MET A 56 -6.11 6.47 -0.44
N LEU A 57 -6.00 7.46 0.45
CA LEU A 57 -5.74 7.19 1.87
C LEU A 57 -6.88 6.42 2.57
N LYS A 58 -8.13 6.60 2.11
CA LYS A 58 -9.29 5.89 2.65
C LYS A 58 -9.29 4.43 2.17
N GLU A 59 -9.05 4.22 0.87
CA GLU A 59 -8.97 2.89 0.26
C GLU A 59 -7.82 2.06 0.86
N ILE A 60 -6.61 2.61 0.93
CA ILE A 60 -5.45 1.95 1.53
C ILE A 60 -5.73 1.54 2.98
N ALA A 61 -6.36 2.43 3.76
CA ALA A 61 -6.71 2.13 5.14
C ALA A 61 -7.73 0.99 5.24
N LYS A 62 -8.71 0.94 4.33
CA LYS A 62 -9.68 -0.15 4.25
C LYS A 62 -8.99 -1.47 3.92
N TRP A 63 -8.17 -1.53 2.87
CA TRP A 63 -7.49 -2.76 2.46
C TRP A 63 -6.50 -3.27 3.52
N THR A 64 -5.73 -2.37 4.14
CA THR A 64 -4.80 -2.75 5.22
C THR A 64 -5.56 -3.33 6.41
N ARG A 65 -6.72 -2.76 6.79
CA ARG A 65 -7.56 -3.30 7.88
C ARG A 65 -8.14 -4.67 7.55
N CYS A 66 -8.46 -4.92 6.28
CA CYS A 66 -9.01 -6.20 5.80
C CYS A 66 -7.93 -7.26 5.51
N CYS A 67 -6.65 -6.95 5.68
CA CYS A 67 -5.56 -7.88 5.45
C CYS A 67 -5.53 -8.96 6.54
N ILE A 68 -6.01 -10.18 6.23
CA ILE A 68 -6.08 -11.31 7.17
C ILE A 68 -4.74 -11.57 7.88
N PRO A 69 -3.58 -11.59 7.19
CA PRO A 69 -2.32 -11.77 7.89
C PRO A 69 -2.01 -10.65 8.90
N CYS A 70 -2.26 -9.38 8.55
CA CYS A 70 -2.08 -8.28 9.49
C CYS A 70 -3.04 -8.38 10.69
N GLN A 71 -4.27 -8.85 10.48
CA GLN A 71 -5.23 -9.09 11.56
C GLN A 71 -4.74 -10.19 12.51
N ARG A 72 -4.21 -11.30 11.97
CA ARG A 72 -3.65 -12.40 12.77
C ARG A 72 -2.45 -11.95 13.59
N CYS A 73 -1.46 -11.30 12.96
CA CYS A 73 -0.29 -10.75 13.67
C CYS A 73 -0.71 -9.82 14.81
N LYS A 74 -1.73 -8.97 14.58
CA LYS A 74 -2.22 -8.04 15.60
C LYS A 74 -2.94 -8.76 16.75
N ALA A 75 -3.70 -9.81 16.46
CA ALA A 75 -4.37 -10.61 17.47
C ALA A 75 -3.37 -11.39 18.34
N GLU A 76 -2.32 -11.93 17.73
CA GLU A 76 -1.20 -12.59 18.43
C GLU A 76 -0.46 -11.60 19.33
N ALA A 77 -0.11 -10.42 18.82
CA ALA A 77 0.56 -9.37 19.59
C ALA A 77 -0.23 -8.91 20.83
N TYR A 78 -1.57 -8.95 20.78
CA TYR A 78 -2.41 -8.61 21.93
C TYR A 78 -2.40 -9.72 23.00
N ARG A 79 -2.31 -10.99 22.57
CA ARG A 79 -2.27 -12.14 23.48
C ARG A 79 -0.90 -12.30 24.12
N GLU A 80 0.17 -12.10 23.36
CA GLU A 80 1.55 -12.30 23.80
C GLU A 80 2.41 -11.06 23.46
N PRO A 81 2.36 -10.01 24.30
CA PRO A 81 3.03 -8.74 24.03
C PRO A 81 4.57 -8.85 23.94
N HIS A 82 5.16 -9.93 24.48
CA HIS A 82 6.61 -10.12 24.57
C HIS A 82 7.22 -10.84 23.36
N THR A 83 6.44 -11.30 22.37
CA THR A 83 6.93 -12.07 21.21
C THR A 83 6.50 -11.44 19.88
N THR A 84 6.81 -10.16 19.63
CA THR A 84 6.33 -9.48 18.41
C THR A 84 7.39 -9.33 17.33
N PHE A 85 7.66 -10.44 16.64
CA PHE A 85 8.08 -10.38 15.23
C PHE A 85 7.18 -11.29 14.41
N CYS A 86 6.15 -10.71 13.78
CA CYS A 86 5.37 -11.45 12.81
C CYS A 86 6.24 -11.62 11.55
N SER A 87 6.94 -12.75 11.45
CA SER A 87 7.81 -13.03 10.31
C SER A 87 6.96 -13.21 9.06
N ASN A 88 7.28 -12.44 8.01
CA ASN A 88 6.75 -12.67 6.67
C ASN A 88 7.33 -13.99 6.13
N ARG A 89 6.54 -15.05 6.14
CA ARG A 89 6.73 -16.17 5.23
C ARG A 89 5.39 -16.53 4.60
#